data_AF-X1VSS5-F1
#
_entry.id   AF-X1VSS5-F1
#
_cell.length_a   1.000
_cell.length_b   1.000
_cell.length_c   1.000
_cell.angle_alpha   90.00
_cell.angle_beta   90.00
_cell.angle_gamma   90.00
#
_symmetry.space_group_name_H-M   'P 1'
#
loop_
_entity.id
_entity.type
_entity.pdbx_description
1 polymer ?
#
loop_
_entity_poly.entity_id
_entity_poly.type
_entity_poly.pdbx_seq_one_letter_code
_entity_poly.pdbx_strand_id
1 'polypeptide(L)'
;LQIPTYVYHGFKDKGKIKLLKAGKVPIFEEGLVELIKKNMESGNLIFHSDTGSGIKESDIIFICVGTPPLPSGKPDLSAIDEVAKLIGRNLNSYKIILNKSTVPIGTAKRIKKIIKENQNDSNKEYDFDIVSNPEFLKEGEAVKDAFFPERIVIGSESKKAIEIMKKLYEPIINQDFGYA
;
A
#
# COMPACT_ATOMS: atom_id res chain seq x y z
N LEU A 1 -4.07 13.87 -11.90
CA LEU A 1 -4.81 13.62 -10.64
C LEU A 1 -3.81 13.81 -9.51
N GLN A 2 -3.78 14.98 -8.88
CA GLN A 2 -2.91 15.24 -7.72
C GLN A 2 -3.63 14.66 -6.50
N ILE A 3 -3.52 13.34 -6.32
CA ILE A 3 -4.10 12.64 -5.18
C ILE A 3 -3.00 12.61 -4.12
N PRO A 4 -3.16 13.30 -2.98
CA PRO A 4 -2.22 13.16 -1.87
C PRO A 4 -2.09 11.69 -1.51
N THR A 5 -0.85 11.19 -1.53
CA THR A 5 -0.53 9.83 -1.13
C THR A 5 -0.27 9.83 0.35
N TYR A 6 -1.16 9.19 1.08
CA TYR A 6 -1.00 9.06 2.51
C TYR A 6 -0.28 7.75 2.83
N VAL A 7 0.86 7.86 3.51
CA VAL A 7 1.61 6.70 3.98
C VAL A 7 1.32 6.48 5.45
N TYR A 8 0.51 5.47 5.72
CA TYR A 8 0.22 5.02 7.07
C TYR A 8 1.14 3.86 7.41
N HIS A 9 2.00 4.05 8.41
CA HIS A 9 2.75 2.93 8.98
C HIS A 9 1.86 2.23 10.00
N GLY A 10 1.10 1.25 9.51
CA GLY A 10 0.48 0.28 10.39
C GLY A 10 1.57 -0.55 11.05
N PHE A 11 1.56 -0.56 12.38
CA PHE A 11 2.15 -1.57 13.26
C PHE A 11 3.52 -1.25 13.90
N LYS A 12 3.39 -1.03 15.22
CA LYS A 12 4.34 -1.27 16.32
C LYS A 12 5.50 -0.29 16.55
N ASP A 13 6.02 0.39 15.53
CA ASP A 13 7.16 1.30 15.73
C ASP A 13 6.77 2.79 15.68
N LYS A 14 6.33 3.32 16.84
CA LYS A 14 6.06 4.75 17.01
C LYS A 14 7.32 5.61 16.77
N GLY A 15 8.51 5.04 16.96
CA GLY A 15 9.79 5.71 16.69
C GLY A 15 9.99 5.96 15.21
N LYS A 16 9.73 4.97 14.35
CA LYS A 16 9.83 5.10 12.89
C LYS A 16 8.90 6.18 12.33
N ILE A 17 7.63 6.23 12.75
CA ILE A 17 6.72 7.31 12.32
C ILE A 17 7.23 8.69 12.76
N LYS A 18 7.76 8.81 13.97
CA LYS A 18 8.32 10.08 14.45
C LYS A 18 9.51 10.52 13.60
N LEU A 19 10.37 9.59 13.20
CA LEU A 19 11.49 9.87 12.30
C LEU A 19 11.01 10.30 10.90
N LEU A 20 10.08 9.56 10.30
CA LEU A 20 9.53 9.86 8.97
C LEU A 20 8.81 11.22 8.94
N LYS A 21 8.03 11.53 9.98
CA LYS A 21 7.41 12.87 10.16
C LYS A 21 8.44 14.00 10.26
N ALA A 22 9.65 13.70 10.71
CA ALA A 22 10.76 14.65 10.77
C ALA A 22 11.63 14.62 9.49
N GLY A 23 11.19 13.97 8.40
CA GLY A 23 11.93 13.84 7.16
C GLY A 23 13.17 12.94 7.26
N LYS A 24 13.26 12.11 8.32
CA LYS A 24 14.36 11.16 8.55
C LYS A 24 13.95 9.76 8.11
N VAL A 25 14.65 9.22 7.14
CA VAL A 25 14.39 7.89 6.57
C VAL A 25 15.29 6.87 7.29
N PRO A 26 14.74 5.77 7.83
CA PRO A 26 15.51 4.78 8.61
C PRO A 26 16.26 3.75 7.76
N ILE A 27 16.33 3.97 6.44
CA ILE A 27 17.01 3.13 5.46
C ILE A 27 17.82 4.01 4.52
N PHE A 28 18.89 3.48 3.96
CA PHE A 28 19.68 4.15 2.93
C PHE A 28 19.21 3.68 1.55
N GLU A 29 18.80 4.63 0.72
CA GLU A 29 18.36 4.40 -0.66
C GLU A 29 18.60 5.70 -1.43
N GLU A 30 19.26 5.61 -2.59
CA GLU A 30 19.68 6.79 -3.35
C GLU A 30 18.46 7.60 -3.83
N GLY A 31 18.44 8.90 -3.55
CA GLY A 31 17.36 9.82 -3.94
C GLY A 31 16.07 9.72 -3.11
N LEU A 32 15.95 8.75 -2.19
CA LEU A 32 14.72 8.54 -1.42
C LEU A 32 14.46 9.68 -0.43
N VAL A 33 15.51 10.20 0.22
CA VAL A 33 15.37 11.28 1.22
C VAL A 33 14.88 12.57 0.57
N GLU A 34 15.43 12.92 -0.59
CA GLU A 34 15.08 14.09 -1.38
C GLU A 34 13.62 13.97 -1.88
N LEU A 35 13.26 12.80 -2.40
CA LEU A 35 11.90 12.52 -2.88
C LEU A 35 10.86 12.65 -1.76
N ILE A 36 11.14 12.07 -0.59
CA ILE A 36 10.26 12.16 0.58
C ILE A 36 10.11 13.62 1.02
N LYS A 37 11.21 14.36 1.17
CA LYS A 37 11.15 15.78 1.59
C LYS A 37 10.33 16.62 0.62
N LYS A 38 10.60 16.53 -0.68
CA LYS A 38 9.85 17.27 -1.72
C LYS A 38 8.35 16.97 -1.68
N ASN A 39 7.98 15.71 -1.53
CA ASN A 39 6.56 15.32 -1.48
C ASN A 39 5.89 15.71 -0.15
N MET A 40 6.63 15.73 0.95
CA MET A 40 6.14 16.27 2.22
C MET A 40 5.90 17.78 2.15
N GLU A 41 6.85 18.54 1.60
CA GLU A 41 6.76 20.00 1.45
C GLU A 41 5.62 20.43 0.53
N SER A 42 5.34 19.66 -0.52
CA SER A 42 4.22 19.88 -1.44
C SER A 42 2.87 19.36 -0.94
N GLY A 43 2.83 18.70 0.22
CA GLY A 43 1.61 18.10 0.77
C GLY A 43 1.13 16.83 0.03
N ASN A 44 1.91 16.32 -0.91
CA ASN A 44 1.62 15.11 -1.66
C ASN A 44 1.93 13.83 -0.86
N LEU A 45 2.76 13.91 0.19
CA LEU A 45 3.10 12.81 1.08
C LEU A 45 2.87 13.21 2.53
N ILE A 46 2.01 12.47 3.22
CA ILE A 46 1.74 12.70 4.64
C ILE A 46 1.91 11.40 5.42
N PHE A 47 2.74 11.46 6.46
CA PHE A 47 2.92 10.35 7.40
C PHE A 47 1.98 10.50 8.59
N HIS A 48 1.19 9.46 8.86
CA HIS A 48 0.26 9.43 9.99
C HIS A 48 0.47 8.20 10.86
N SER A 49 0.15 8.35 12.15
CA SER A 49 0.15 7.26 13.13
C SER A 49 -1.22 6.60 13.29
N ASP A 50 -2.29 7.27 12.88
CA ASP A 50 -3.63 6.71 12.88
C ASP A 50 -3.94 6.12 11.51
N THR A 51 -3.85 4.80 11.40
CA THR A 51 -4.16 4.08 10.17
C THR A 51 -5.67 4.06 9.88
N GLY A 52 -6.53 4.22 10.89
CA GLY A 52 -7.99 4.14 10.73
C GLY A 52 -8.56 5.32 9.94
N SER A 53 -8.18 6.56 10.30
CA SER A 53 -8.47 7.75 9.48
C SER A 53 -7.94 7.59 8.06
N GLY A 54 -6.74 7.03 7.93
CA GLY A 54 -6.15 6.81 6.62
C GLY A 54 -6.88 5.89 5.68
N ILE A 55 -7.36 4.78 6.21
CA ILE A 55 -8.22 3.87 5.46
C ILE A 55 -9.48 4.62 5.00
N LYS A 56 -10.07 5.46 5.86
CA LYS A 56 -11.31 6.18 5.55
C LYS A 56 -11.14 7.24 4.46
N GLU A 57 -9.99 7.91 4.42
CA GLU A 57 -9.65 8.97 3.46
C GLU A 57 -9.13 8.44 2.12
N SER A 58 -8.66 7.19 2.07
CA SER A 58 -8.04 6.61 0.88
C SER A 58 -9.04 5.92 -0.07
N ASP A 59 -8.83 6.07 -1.38
CA ASP A 59 -9.51 5.30 -2.43
C ASP A 59 -8.80 3.97 -2.73
N ILE A 60 -7.47 3.97 -2.66
CA ILE A 60 -6.59 2.82 -2.90
C ILE A 60 -5.69 2.62 -1.69
N ILE A 61 -5.65 1.42 -1.13
CA ILE A 61 -4.88 1.07 0.06
C ILE A 61 -3.83 0.03 -0.32
N PHE A 62 -2.56 0.36 -0.12
CA PHE A 62 -1.43 -0.51 -0.38
C PHE A 62 -1.03 -1.28 0.89
N ILE A 63 -0.99 -2.60 0.80
CA ILE A 63 -0.46 -3.49 1.83
C ILE A 63 0.99 -3.81 1.47
N CYS A 64 1.93 -3.19 2.20
CA CYS A 64 3.38 -3.29 1.97
C CYS A 64 4.13 -3.80 3.21
N VAL A 65 3.51 -4.69 3.98
CA VAL A 65 4.15 -5.27 5.19
C VAL A 65 5.07 -6.43 4.82
N GLY A 66 6.11 -6.64 5.63
CA GLY A 66 6.99 -7.80 5.47
C GLY A 66 6.29 -9.11 5.83
N THR A 67 6.67 -10.18 5.16
CA THR A 67 6.20 -11.55 5.38
C THR A 67 7.40 -12.47 5.61
N PRO A 68 8.14 -12.29 6.71
CA PRO A 68 9.35 -13.07 6.99
C PRO A 68 9.01 -14.56 7.08
N PRO A 69 9.97 -15.46 6.79
CA PRO A 69 9.72 -16.90 6.89
C PRO A 69 9.54 -17.33 8.35
N LEU A 70 8.56 -18.22 8.59
CA LEU A 70 8.41 -18.96 9.83
C LEU A 70 9.51 -20.03 9.96
N PRO A 71 9.70 -20.66 11.15
CA PRO A 71 10.61 -21.80 11.30
C PRO A 71 10.35 -22.96 10.31
N SER A 72 9.14 -23.06 9.77
CA SER A 72 8.76 -24.03 8.73
C SER A 72 9.17 -23.63 7.30
N GLY A 73 9.76 -22.44 7.10
CA GLY A 73 10.10 -21.87 5.80
C GLY A 73 8.92 -21.21 5.07
N LYS A 74 7.67 -21.38 5.55
CA LYS A 74 6.50 -20.72 4.98
C LYS A 74 6.47 -19.23 5.34
N PRO A 75 5.97 -18.33 4.48
CA PRO A 75 5.81 -16.92 4.83
C PRO A 75 4.87 -16.74 6.02
N ASP A 76 5.25 -15.88 6.97
CA ASP A 76 4.37 -15.42 8.04
C ASP A 76 3.38 -14.39 7.48
N LEU A 77 2.08 -14.68 7.60
CA LEU A 77 0.99 -13.83 7.14
C LEU A 77 0.31 -13.07 8.28
N SER A 78 0.84 -13.15 9.51
CA SER A 78 0.27 -12.48 10.69
C SER A 78 0.05 -10.98 10.46
N ALA A 79 1.05 -10.28 9.91
CA ALA A 79 0.95 -8.86 9.58
C ALA A 79 -0.11 -8.56 8.51
N ILE A 80 -0.24 -9.42 7.49
CA ILE A 80 -1.28 -9.31 6.45
C ILE A 80 -2.67 -9.43 7.07
N ASP A 81 -2.86 -10.40 7.97
CA ASP A 81 -4.12 -10.61 8.66
C ASP A 81 -4.49 -9.44 9.58
N GLU A 82 -3.52 -8.90 10.31
CA GLU A 82 -3.70 -7.71 11.15
C GLU A 82 -4.13 -6.49 10.32
N VAL A 83 -3.45 -6.23 9.19
CA VAL A 83 -3.81 -5.17 8.25
C VAL A 83 -5.21 -5.39 7.68
N ALA A 84 -5.54 -6.60 7.24
CA ALA A 84 -6.85 -6.93 6.66
C ALA A 84 -8.00 -6.71 7.67
N LYS A 85 -7.82 -7.10 8.94
CA LYS A 85 -8.79 -6.81 10.00
C LYS A 85 -8.98 -5.30 10.20
N LEU A 86 -7.88 -4.56 10.21
CA LEU A 86 -7.91 -3.11 10.38
C LEU A 86 -8.63 -2.40 9.23
N ILE A 87 -8.40 -2.83 7.99
CA ILE A 87 -9.12 -2.36 6.82
C ILE A 87 -10.62 -2.63 6.97
N GLY A 88 -11.02 -3.89 7.23
CA GLY A 88 -12.43 -4.25 7.42
C GLY A 88 -13.15 -3.36 8.42
N ARG A 89 -12.51 -3.13 9.59
CA ARG A 89 -13.05 -2.29 10.67
C ARG A 89 -13.26 -0.82 10.32
N ASN A 90 -12.55 -0.32 9.31
CA ASN A 90 -12.53 1.10 8.95
C ASN A 90 -13.04 1.39 7.53
N LEU A 91 -13.55 0.40 6.80
CA LEU A 91 -14.22 0.64 5.52
C LEU A 91 -15.42 1.58 5.73
N ASN A 92 -15.54 2.57 4.85
CA ASN A 92 -16.57 3.60 4.86
C ASN A 92 -17.07 3.98 3.45
N SER A 93 -16.48 3.41 2.41
CA SER A 93 -16.79 3.63 1.00
C SER A 93 -16.21 2.47 0.18
N TYR A 94 -16.49 2.45 -1.13
CA TYR A 94 -15.79 1.53 -2.02
C TYR A 94 -14.29 1.83 -2.04
N LYS A 95 -13.45 0.78 -1.93
CA LYS A 95 -11.99 0.91 -1.97
C LYS A 95 -11.34 -0.20 -2.79
N ILE A 96 -10.15 0.09 -3.31
CA ILE A 96 -9.26 -0.92 -3.88
C ILE A 96 -8.20 -1.25 -2.84
N ILE A 97 -8.07 -2.53 -2.50
CA ILE A 97 -7.06 -3.04 -1.57
C ILE A 97 -6.00 -3.76 -2.39
N LEU A 98 -4.84 -3.14 -2.52
CA LEU A 98 -3.72 -3.63 -3.29
C LEU A 98 -2.70 -4.31 -2.37
N ASN A 99 -2.43 -5.59 -2.60
CA ASN A 99 -1.39 -6.33 -1.92
C ASN A 99 -0.08 -6.26 -2.73
N LYS A 100 0.92 -5.58 -2.16
CA LYS A 100 2.29 -5.46 -2.68
C LYS A 100 3.22 -6.51 -2.08
N SER A 101 2.98 -6.88 -0.83
CA SER A 101 3.72 -7.89 -0.07
C SER A 101 3.85 -9.23 -0.81
N THR A 102 5.04 -9.83 -0.74
CA THR A 102 5.33 -11.15 -1.32
C THR A 102 4.61 -12.25 -0.54
N VAL A 103 3.50 -12.73 -1.08
CA VAL A 103 2.61 -13.68 -0.39
C VAL A 103 2.38 -14.94 -1.23
N PRO A 104 2.07 -16.09 -0.61
CA PRO A 104 1.66 -17.29 -1.33
C PRO A 104 0.40 -17.08 -2.17
N ILE A 105 0.24 -17.91 -3.21
CA ILE A 105 -0.99 -18.00 -4.00
C ILE A 105 -2.18 -18.26 -3.07
N GLY A 106 -3.30 -17.58 -3.33
CA GLY A 106 -4.53 -17.70 -2.53
C GLY A 106 -4.67 -16.66 -1.41
N THR A 107 -3.60 -15.91 -1.09
CA THR A 107 -3.64 -14.87 -0.05
C THR A 107 -4.67 -13.76 -0.35
N ALA A 108 -4.91 -13.43 -1.62
CA ALA A 108 -5.97 -12.48 -2.00
C ALA A 108 -7.36 -12.91 -1.51
N LYS A 109 -7.68 -14.22 -1.59
CA LYS A 109 -8.97 -14.76 -1.08
C LYS A 109 -9.03 -14.69 0.44
N ARG A 110 -7.90 -14.91 1.12
CA ARG A 110 -7.78 -14.77 2.57
C ARG A 110 -8.02 -13.32 3.01
N ILE A 111 -7.35 -12.35 2.39
CA ILE A 111 -7.54 -10.92 2.65
C ILE A 111 -9.02 -10.55 2.47
N LYS A 112 -9.63 -10.93 1.33
CA LYS A 112 -11.05 -10.68 1.05
C LYS A 112 -11.97 -11.23 2.13
N LYS A 113 -11.73 -12.46 2.58
CA LYS A 113 -12.50 -13.09 3.66
C LYS A 113 -12.37 -12.31 4.98
N ILE A 114 -11.14 -12.01 5.40
CA ILE A 114 -10.88 -11.31 6.66
C ILE A 114 -11.52 -9.92 6.67
N ILE A 115 -11.41 -9.16 5.57
CA ILE A 115 -12.01 -7.83 5.46
C ILE A 115 -13.54 -7.92 5.59
N LYS A 116 -14.19 -8.86 4.87
CA LYS A 116 -15.65 -9.06 4.97
C LYS A 116 -16.09 -9.41 6.40
N GLU A 117 -15.38 -10.31 7.07
CA GLU A 117 -15.71 -10.75 8.44
C GLU A 117 -15.48 -9.68 9.51
N ASN A 118 -14.74 -8.61 9.20
CA ASN A 118 -14.38 -7.56 10.17
C ASN A 118 -15.02 -6.19 9.85
N GLN A 119 -16.00 -6.13 8.94
CA GLN A 119 -16.76 -4.89 8.75
C GLN A 119 -17.59 -4.58 9.99
N ASN A 120 -17.46 -3.34 10.48
CA ASN A 120 -18.04 -2.93 11.76
C ASN A 120 -19.49 -2.38 11.66
N ASP A 121 -20.03 -2.20 10.46
CA ASP A 121 -21.34 -1.62 10.25
C ASP A 121 -22.37 -2.73 10.00
N SER A 122 -23.16 -3.06 11.03
CA SER A 122 -24.18 -4.12 10.96
C SER A 122 -25.27 -3.84 9.93
N ASN A 123 -25.41 -2.59 9.49
CA ASN A 123 -26.49 -2.14 8.60
C ASN A 123 -26.00 -1.86 7.18
N LYS A 124 -24.70 -1.94 6.92
CA LYS A 124 -24.12 -1.62 5.62
C LYS A 124 -22.83 -2.40 5.37
N GLU A 125 -22.84 -3.23 4.33
CA GLU A 125 -21.63 -3.83 3.78
C GLU A 125 -21.03 -2.87 2.73
N TYR A 126 -19.76 -2.51 2.90
CA TYR A 126 -19.00 -1.74 1.93
C TYR A 126 -18.31 -2.69 0.96
N ASP A 127 -18.54 -2.47 -0.33
CA ASP A 127 -17.86 -3.21 -1.39
C ASP A 127 -16.38 -2.81 -1.51
N PHE A 128 -15.54 -3.73 -1.94
CA PHE A 128 -14.13 -3.48 -2.21
C PHE A 128 -13.59 -4.53 -3.19
N ASP A 129 -12.51 -4.17 -3.89
CA ASP A 129 -11.79 -5.09 -4.77
C ASP A 129 -10.38 -5.36 -4.26
N ILE A 130 -9.91 -6.60 -4.42
CA ILE A 130 -8.53 -6.98 -4.13
C ILE A 130 -7.70 -6.96 -5.41
N VAL A 131 -6.52 -6.35 -5.35
CA VAL A 131 -5.51 -6.37 -6.41
C VAL A 131 -4.24 -7.01 -5.87
N SER A 132 -3.69 -7.98 -6.59
CA SER A 132 -2.30 -8.40 -6.43
C SER A 132 -1.44 -7.55 -7.35
N ASN A 133 -0.48 -6.83 -6.79
CA ASN A 133 0.49 -6.07 -7.56
C ASN A 133 1.87 -6.33 -6.93
N PRO A 134 2.58 -7.41 -7.27
CA PRO A 134 3.87 -7.73 -6.67
C PRO A 134 4.91 -6.64 -6.99
N GLU A 135 5.95 -6.57 -6.15
CA GLU A 135 7.10 -5.68 -6.33
C GLU A 135 8.31 -6.45 -6.90
N PHE A 136 9.20 -5.73 -7.58
CA PHE A 136 10.41 -6.27 -8.20
C PHE A 136 11.60 -5.31 -7.97
N LEU A 137 11.69 -4.72 -6.78
CA LEU A 137 12.67 -3.70 -6.42
C LEU A 137 13.94 -4.37 -5.91
N LYS A 138 15.10 -3.81 -6.27
CA LYS A 138 16.39 -4.17 -5.66
C LYS A 138 16.74 -3.17 -4.56
N GLU A 139 17.26 -3.67 -3.44
CA GLU A 139 17.79 -2.82 -2.38
C GLU A 139 18.96 -1.98 -2.91
N GLY A 140 18.92 -0.66 -2.69
CA GLY A 140 19.90 0.29 -3.20
C GLY A 140 19.59 0.85 -4.59
N GLU A 141 18.61 0.31 -5.32
CA GLU A 141 18.09 0.88 -6.58
C GLU A 141 16.55 1.02 -6.59
N ALA A 142 15.88 0.88 -5.43
CA ALA A 142 14.44 0.79 -5.32
C ALA A 142 13.71 2.03 -5.86
N VAL A 143 14.29 3.22 -5.71
CA VAL A 143 13.72 4.45 -6.28
C VAL A 143 13.72 4.36 -7.81
N LYS A 144 14.87 4.00 -8.40
CA LYS A 144 15.01 3.84 -9.84
C LYS A 144 14.09 2.74 -10.38
N ASP A 145 14.06 1.57 -9.75
CA ASP A 145 13.21 0.45 -10.18
C ASP A 145 11.71 0.78 -10.07
N ALA A 146 11.31 1.66 -9.14
CA ALA A 146 9.92 2.11 -9.02
C ALA A 146 9.49 3.06 -10.16
N PHE A 147 10.38 3.94 -10.61
CA PHE A 147 10.11 4.89 -11.71
C PHE A 147 10.37 4.32 -13.11
N PHE A 148 11.27 3.34 -13.21
CA PHE A 148 11.68 2.69 -14.46
C PHE A 148 11.53 1.16 -14.38
N PRO A 149 10.33 0.63 -14.08
CA PRO A 149 10.13 -0.81 -13.97
C PRO A 149 10.18 -1.48 -15.35
N GLU A 150 10.80 -2.66 -15.44
CA GLU A 150 10.72 -3.48 -16.67
C GLU A 150 9.28 -3.90 -17.01
N ARG A 151 8.47 -4.13 -15.96
CA ARG A 151 7.04 -4.43 -16.07
C ARG A 151 6.30 -4.11 -14.78
N ILE A 152 5.01 -3.84 -14.90
CA ILE A 152 4.08 -3.73 -13.77
C ILE A 152 3.05 -4.86 -13.88
N VAL A 153 2.99 -5.73 -12.87
CA VAL A 153 2.06 -6.86 -12.85
C VAL A 153 0.82 -6.48 -12.05
N ILE A 154 -0.37 -6.61 -12.65
CA ILE A 154 -1.66 -6.33 -12.01
C ILE A 154 -2.54 -7.57 -12.16
N GLY A 155 -2.93 -8.17 -11.03
CA GLY A 155 -3.86 -9.30 -10.98
C GLY A 155 -5.10 -8.97 -10.16
N SER A 156 -6.29 -9.07 -10.74
CA SER A 156 -7.56 -8.94 -10.02
C SER A 156 -8.67 -9.68 -10.76
N GLU A 157 -9.72 -10.07 -10.05
CA GLU A 157 -10.96 -10.59 -10.64
C GLU A 157 -11.87 -9.46 -11.15
N SER A 158 -11.62 -8.21 -10.74
CA SER A 158 -12.43 -7.04 -11.08
C SER A 158 -11.84 -6.26 -12.24
N LYS A 159 -12.59 -6.20 -13.35
CA LYS A 159 -12.25 -5.33 -14.49
C LYS A 159 -12.18 -3.86 -14.09
N LYS A 160 -13.09 -3.41 -13.21
CA LYS A 160 -13.11 -2.05 -12.67
C LYS A 160 -11.80 -1.73 -11.95
N ALA A 161 -11.35 -2.63 -11.07
CA ALA A 161 -10.09 -2.45 -10.35
C ALA A 161 -8.89 -2.40 -11.31
N ILE A 162 -8.84 -3.28 -12.32
CA ILE A 162 -7.78 -3.29 -13.33
C ILE A 162 -7.70 -1.94 -14.06
N GLU A 163 -8.82 -1.37 -14.51
CA GLU A 163 -8.83 -0.10 -15.23
C GLU A 163 -8.42 1.09 -14.34
N ILE A 164 -8.80 1.09 -13.06
CA ILE A 164 -8.33 2.12 -12.11
C ILE A 164 -6.82 1.98 -11.89
N MET A 165 -6.31 0.76 -11.73
CA MET A 165 -4.87 0.53 -11.55
C MET A 165 -4.05 0.90 -12.79
N LYS A 166 -4.57 0.70 -14.01
CA LYS A 166 -3.90 1.18 -15.23
C LYS A 166 -3.74 2.69 -15.23
N LYS A 167 -4.79 3.44 -14.88
CA LYS A 167 -4.73 4.91 -14.77
C LYS A 167 -3.76 5.37 -13.68
N LEU A 168 -3.69 4.63 -12.56
CA LEU A 168 -2.73 4.92 -11.50
C LEU A 168 -1.28 4.83 -12.00
N TYR A 169 -0.97 3.82 -12.80
CA TYR A 169 0.39 3.58 -13.32
C TYR A 169 0.70 4.27 -14.64
N GLU A 170 -0.28 4.89 -15.31
CA GLU A 170 -0.11 5.56 -16.60
C GLU A 170 1.04 6.58 -16.63
N PRO A 171 1.23 7.46 -15.61
CA PRO A 171 2.37 8.38 -15.60
C PRO A 171 3.73 7.67 -15.57
N ILE A 172 3.84 6.56 -14.84
CA ILE A 172 5.06 5.75 -14.78
C ILE A 172 5.32 5.07 -16.12
N ILE A 173 4.29 4.52 -16.77
CA ILE A 173 4.44 3.84 -18.07
C ILE A 173 4.83 4.83 -19.17
N ASN A 174 4.20 6.00 -19.18
CA ASN A 174 4.46 7.04 -20.18
C ASN A 174 5.73 7.85 -19.88
N GLN A 175 6.38 7.62 -18.74
CA GLN A 175 7.54 8.38 -18.27
C GLN A 175 7.24 9.89 -18.21
N ASP A 176 6.01 10.22 -17.81
CA ASP A 176 5.53 11.59 -17.63
C ASP A 176 5.44 11.89 -16.14
N PHE A 177 6.51 12.52 -15.64
CA PHE A 177 6.65 12.93 -14.25
C PHE A 177 6.37 14.42 -14.05
N GLY A 178 5.65 15.08 -14.97
CA GLY A 178 5.33 16.52 -14.88
C GLY A 178 4.57 16.96 -13.61
N TYR A 179 4.22 16.00 -12.75
CA TYR A 179 3.50 16.17 -11.50
C TYR A 179 4.25 15.62 -10.26
N ALA A 180 5.48 15.12 -10.41
CA ALA A 180 6.32 14.58 -9.33
C ALA A 180 7.27 15.62 -8.74
#